data_AF-A0A656GJM4-F1
#
_entry.id   AF-A0A656GJM4-F1
#
_cell.length_a   1.000
_cell.length_b   1.000
_cell.length_c   1.000
_cell.angle_alpha   90.00
_cell.angle_beta   90.00
_cell.angle_gamma   90.00
#
_symmetry.space_group_name_H-M   'P 1'
#
loop_
_entity.id
_entity.type
_entity.pdbx_description
1 polymer ?
#
loop_
_entity_poly.entity_id
_entity_poly.type
_entity_poly.pdbx_seq_one_letter_code
_entity_poly.pdbx_strand_id
1 'polypeptide(L)'
;MLCLQEDSADRVIEMLKGAMAESRLGNPERLSVDIGPVIDAEAEAGIEKHIQAMRDKGRTVYQVAIANSTELKRGTYVMPTLIELESFDELQREIFGPV
;
A
#
# COMPACT_ATOMS: atom_id res chain seq x y z
N MET A 1 1.45 8.28 7.09
CA MET A 1 0.57 8.33 8.29
C MET A 1 -0.46 9.43 8.12
N LEU A 2 -1.74 9.09 8.18
CA LEU A 2 -2.87 10.01 8.03
C LEU A 2 -3.72 9.94 9.31
N CYS A 3 -3.97 11.10 9.93
CA CYS A 3 -4.80 11.20 11.14
C CYS A 3 -6.12 11.87 10.76
N LEU A 4 -7.23 11.20 10.99
CA LEU A 4 -8.56 11.68 10.62
C LEU A 4 -9.40 11.89 11.88
N GLN A 5 -10.22 12.94 11.87
CA GLN A 5 -11.22 13.14 12.90
C GLN A 5 -12.37 12.14 12.69
N GLU A 6 -12.87 11.56 13.77
CA GLU A 6 -13.83 10.44 13.75
C GLU A 6 -15.09 10.73 12.92
N ASP A 7 -15.59 11.96 12.95
CA ASP A 7 -16.78 12.41 12.22
C ASP A 7 -16.63 12.44 10.69
N SER A 8 -15.39 12.42 10.17
CA SER A 8 -15.10 12.45 8.73
C SER A 8 -14.29 11.25 8.25
N ALA A 9 -13.83 10.39 9.17
CA ALA A 9 -12.91 9.29 8.88
C ALA A 9 -13.46 8.36 7.81
N ASP A 10 -14.68 7.84 8.00
CA ASP A 10 -15.31 6.87 7.08
C ASP A 10 -15.39 7.41 5.64
N ARG A 11 -15.87 8.64 5.48
CA ARG A 11 -16.00 9.29 4.16
C ARG A 11 -14.65 9.48 3.49
N VAL A 12 -13.63 9.91 4.23
CA VAL A 12 -12.29 10.13 3.67
C VAL A 12 -11.64 8.80 3.30
N ILE A 13 -11.80 7.77 4.14
CA ILE A 13 -11.28 6.42 3.89
C ILE A 13 -11.94 5.82 2.63
N GLU A 14 -13.25 5.97 2.46
CA GLU A 14 -13.96 5.51 1.26
C GLU A 14 -13.42 6.18 0.00
N MET A 15 -13.31 7.52 0.02
CA MET A 15 -12.78 8.28 -1.10
C MET A 15 -11.32 7.90 -1.41
N LEU A 16 -10.50 7.69 -0.37
CA LEU A 16 -9.12 7.27 -0.51
C LEU A 16 -9.00 5.88 -1.13
N LYS A 17 -9.80 4.91 -0.68
CA LYS A 17 -9.86 3.55 -1.25
C LYS A 17 -10.25 3.62 -2.74
N GLY A 18 -11.21 4.48 -3.11
CA GLY A 18 -11.58 4.72 -4.50
C GLY A 18 -10.44 5.30 -5.34
N ALA A 19 -9.73 6.32 -4.84
CA ALA A 19 -8.58 6.90 -5.54
C ALA A 19 -7.42 5.91 -5.70
N MET A 20 -7.15 5.07 -4.69
CA MET A 20 -6.16 4.00 -4.77
C MET A 20 -6.52 3.00 -5.88
N ALA A 21 -7.79 2.66 -6.04
CA ALA A 21 -8.25 1.69 -7.05
C ALA A 21 -7.98 2.13 -8.49
N GLU A 22 -7.87 3.43 -8.75
CA GLU A 22 -7.57 3.98 -10.07
C GLU A 22 -6.06 4.04 -10.39
N SER A 23 -5.20 3.81 -9.40
CA SER A 23 -3.75 3.87 -9.56
C SER A 23 -3.24 2.71 -10.42
N ARG A 24 -2.34 2.98 -11.37
CA ARG A 24 -1.73 1.98 -12.25
C ARG A 24 -0.35 1.59 -11.77
N LEU A 25 -0.17 0.31 -11.45
CA LEU A 25 1.09 -0.29 -11.00
C LEU A 25 1.78 -1.02 -12.17
N GLY A 26 3.04 -0.70 -12.48
CA GLY A 26 3.76 -1.36 -13.57
C GLY A 26 5.10 -0.74 -13.95
N ASN A 27 5.58 -0.99 -15.19
CA ASN A 27 6.85 -0.48 -15.68
C ASN A 27 6.86 1.06 -15.74
N PRO A 28 7.78 1.75 -15.02
CA PRO A 28 7.85 3.20 -14.97
C PRO A 28 8.19 3.88 -16.31
N GLU A 29 8.65 3.12 -17.32
CA GLU A 29 8.87 3.67 -18.67
C GLU A 29 7.57 4.01 -19.40
N ARG A 30 6.41 3.54 -18.92
CA ARG A 30 5.11 3.85 -19.51
C ARG A 30 4.50 5.08 -18.85
N LEU A 31 4.16 6.09 -19.66
CA LEU A 31 3.55 7.34 -19.18
C LEU A 31 2.26 7.15 -18.37
N SER A 32 1.52 6.07 -18.63
CA SER A 32 0.27 5.76 -17.93
C SER A 32 0.46 5.03 -16.60
N VAL A 33 1.69 4.81 -16.15
CA VAL A 33 1.98 4.14 -14.87
C VAL A 33 2.16 5.19 -13.79
N ASP A 34 1.42 5.05 -12.70
CA ASP A 34 1.46 5.97 -11.57
C ASP A 34 2.45 5.50 -10.50
N ILE A 35 2.60 4.18 -10.35
CA ILE A 35 3.39 3.56 -9.29
C ILE A 35 4.33 2.51 -9.90
N GLY A 36 5.63 2.70 -9.67
CA GLY A 36 6.69 1.81 -10.16
C GLY A 36 7.07 0.70 -9.16
N PRO A 37 8.12 -0.07 -9.47
CA PRO A 37 8.66 -1.05 -8.55
C PRO A 37 9.35 -0.40 -7.34
N VAL A 38 9.46 -1.16 -6.26
CA VAL A 38 10.38 -0.84 -5.16
C VAL A 38 11.82 -1.19 -5.57
N ILE A 39 12.81 -0.64 -4.86
CA ILE A 39 14.22 -0.64 -5.29
C ILE A 39 14.80 -2.03 -5.53
N ASP A 40 14.48 -3.00 -4.67
CA ASP A 40 14.97 -4.37 -4.76
C ASP A 40 14.04 -5.36 -4.01
N ALA A 41 14.40 -6.64 -4.05
CA ALA A 41 13.64 -7.73 -3.46
C ALA A 41 13.70 -7.74 -1.92
N GLU A 42 14.74 -7.17 -1.32
CA GLU A 42 14.83 -7.04 0.14
C GLU A 42 13.83 -6.01 0.64
N ALA A 43 13.69 -4.88 -0.06
CA ALA A 43 12.67 -3.88 0.20
C ALA A 43 11.27 -4.48 0.05
N GLU A 44 10.99 -5.16 -1.07
CA GLU A 44 9.69 -5.83 -1.31
C GLU A 44 9.34 -6.79 -0.16
N ALA A 45 10.25 -7.70 0.19
CA ALA A 45 10.04 -8.67 1.26
C ALA A 45 9.86 -8.00 2.63
N GLY A 46 10.61 -6.93 2.90
CA GLY A 46 10.53 -6.16 4.14
C GLY A 46 9.18 -5.47 4.32
N ILE A 47 8.62 -4.93 3.23
CA ILE A 47 7.31 -4.27 3.20
C ILE A 47 6.20 -5.31 3.31
N GLU A 48 6.21 -6.36 2.48
CA GLU A 48 5.20 -7.43 2.51
C GLU A 48 5.14 -8.12 3.88
N LYS A 49 6.29 -8.34 4.52
CA LYS A 49 6.34 -8.86 5.89
C LYS A 49 5.65 -7.94 6.90
N HIS A 50 5.78 -6.63 6.76
CA HIS A 50 5.08 -5.69 7.64
C HIS A 50 3.57 -5.72 7.40
N ILE A 51 3.14 -5.73 6.13
CA ILE A 51 1.73 -5.82 5.75
C ILE A 51 1.11 -7.09 6.33
N GLN A 52 1.77 -8.24 6.17
CA GLN A 52 1.32 -9.50 6.74
C GLN A 52 1.26 -9.46 8.27
N ALA A 53 2.27 -8.90 8.93
CA ALA A 53 2.26 -8.76 10.39
C ALA A 53 1.08 -7.90 10.90
N MET A 54 0.66 -6.88 10.14
CA MET A 54 -0.53 -6.09 10.48
C MET A 54 -1.83 -6.86 10.23
N ARG A 55 -1.92 -7.65 9.16
CA ARG A 55 -3.04 -8.60 8.95
C ARG A 55 -3.14 -9.61 10.11
N ASP A 56 -2.02 -10.17 10.53
CA ASP A 56 -1.94 -11.16 11.61
C ASP A 56 -2.36 -10.56 12.97
N LYS A 57 -2.15 -9.26 13.16
CA LYS A 57 -2.66 -8.49 14.31
C LYS A 57 -4.15 -8.15 14.22
N GLY A 58 -4.83 -8.51 13.14
CA GLY A 58 -6.26 -8.24 12.93
C GLY A 58 -6.55 -6.84 12.40
N ARG A 59 -5.56 -6.11 11.88
CA ARG A 59 -5.78 -4.78 11.30
C ARG A 59 -6.46 -4.88 9.95
N THR A 60 -7.31 -3.90 9.64
CA THR A 60 -7.88 -3.75 8.30
C THR A 60 -6.77 -3.34 7.34
N VAL A 61 -6.52 -4.19 6.35
CA VAL A 61 -5.51 -3.94 5.32
C VAL A 61 -6.18 -4.01 3.94
N TYR A 62 -6.20 -2.85 3.28
CA TYR A 62 -6.74 -2.68 1.93
C TYR A 62 -5.60 -2.53 0.93
N GLN A 63 -5.62 -3.31 -0.14
CA GLN A 63 -4.61 -3.29 -1.20
C GLN A 63 -5.29 -3.33 -2.56
N VAL A 64 -4.98 -2.36 -3.42
CA VAL A 64 -5.58 -2.26 -4.76
C VAL A 64 -4.68 -1.46 -5.69
N ALA A 65 -4.66 -1.85 -6.96
CA ALA A 65 -4.22 -1.05 -8.10
C ALA A 65 -4.68 -1.74 -9.39
N ILE A 66 -4.73 -0.99 -10.49
CA ILE A 66 -4.79 -1.53 -11.84
C ILE A 66 -3.41 -2.08 -12.18
N ALA A 67 -3.27 -3.40 -12.29
CA ALA A 67 -1.98 -4.03 -12.55
C ALA A 67 -2.07 -5.23 -13.51
N ASN A 68 -1.00 -5.45 -14.28
CA ASN A 68 -0.85 -6.65 -15.10
C ASN A 68 -0.02 -7.71 -14.35
N SER A 69 -0.65 -8.82 -13.98
CA SER A 69 -0.02 -9.88 -13.17
C SER A 69 1.22 -10.52 -13.80
N THR A 70 1.35 -10.50 -15.13
CA THR A 70 2.54 -11.04 -15.81
C THR A 70 3.73 -10.08 -15.70
N GLU A 71 3.46 -8.78 -15.69
CA GLU A 71 4.46 -7.74 -15.57
C GLU A 71 4.99 -7.63 -14.14
N LEU A 72 4.10 -7.71 -13.13
CA LEU A 72 4.51 -7.70 -11.73
C LEU A 72 5.48 -8.84 -11.39
N LYS A 73 5.32 -10.02 -12.03
CA LYS A 73 6.24 -11.16 -11.84
C LYS A 73 7.68 -10.92 -12.34
N ARG A 74 7.93 -9.86 -13.10
CA ARG A 74 9.23 -9.56 -13.72
C ARG A 74 10.01 -8.48 -12.98
N GLY A 75 9.51 -7.97 -11.86
CA GLY A 75 10.19 -6.97 -11.04
C GLY A 75 9.75 -7.08 -9.59
N THR A 76 10.14 -6.08 -8.80
CA THR A 76 9.90 -6.02 -7.36
C THR A 76 8.79 -5.02 -7.08
N TYR A 77 7.57 -5.50 -6.87
CA TYR A 77 6.39 -4.63 -6.77
C TYR A 77 5.61 -4.91 -5.51
N VAL A 78 5.18 -3.84 -4.84
CA VAL A 78 4.27 -3.91 -3.70
C VAL A 78 2.99 -3.19 -4.08
N MET A 79 1.84 -3.83 -3.85
CA MET A 79 0.54 -3.20 -4.08
C MET A 79 0.37 -2.00 -3.12
N PRO A 80 -0.12 -0.84 -3.58
CA PRO A 80 -0.46 0.26 -2.70
C PRO A 80 -1.39 -0.20 -1.59
N THR A 81 -1.00 0.10 -0.36
CA THR A 81 -1.60 -0.46 0.84
C THR A 81 -2.13 0.65 1.73
N LEU A 82 -3.30 0.45 2.30
CA LEU A 82 -3.86 1.26 3.38
C LEU A 82 -4.07 0.34 4.59
N ILE A 83 -3.47 0.69 5.71
CA ILE A 83 -3.60 -0.03 6.99
C ILE A 83 -4.27 0.90 8.00
N GLU A 84 -5.40 0.47 8.55
CA GLU A 84 -6.07 1.19 9.64
C GLU A 84 -5.47 0.73 10.97
N LEU A 85 -4.96 1.67 11.77
CA LEU A 85 -4.32 1.43 13.07
C LEU A 85 -5.24 1.86 14.21
N GLU A 86 -5.15 1.20 15.36
CA GLU A 86 -5.87 1.65 16.57
C GLU A 86 -5.05 2.68 17.36
N SER A 87 -3.72 2.59 17.30
CA SER A 87 -2.84 3.55 17.97
C SER A 87 -1.54 3.81 17.22
N PHE A 88 -0.89 4.92 17.56
CA PHE A 88 0.40 5.31 16.99
C PHE A 88 1.54 4.34 17.35
N ASP A 89 1.46 3.71 18.52
CA ASP A 89 2.53 2.84 19.05
C ASP A 89 2.72 1.56 18.22
N GLU A 90 1.78 1.27 17.32
CA GLU A 90 1.88 0.15 16.38
C GLU A 90 2.93 0.39 15.28
N LEU A 91 3.24 1.66 14.99
CA LEU A 91 4.30 2.07 14.08
C LEU A 91 5.65 2.10 14.79
N GLN A 92 6.24 0.92 14.98
CA GLN A 92 7.51 0.78 15.70
C GLN A 92 8.74 1.16 14.88
N ARG A 93 8.63 1.16 13.55
CA ARG A 93 9.70 1.48 12.62
C ARG A 93 9.14 2.10 11.36
N GLU A 94 9.97 2.85 10.66
CA GLU A 94 9.64 3.36 9.34
C GLU A 94 9.54 2.22 8.32
N ILE A 95 8.53 2.30 7.44
CA ILE A 95 8.31 1.37 6.35
C ILE A 95 8.45 2.16 5.05
N PHE A 96 9.57 1.96 4.36
CA PHE A 96 9.87 2.62 3.09
C PHE A 96 9.18 1.90 1.92
N GLY A 97 7.88 2.12 1.76
CA GLY A 97 7.07 1.49 0.71
C GLY A 97 5.72 2.18 0.52
N PRO A 98 4.89 1.69 -0.42
CA PRO A 98 3.57 2.26 -0.67
C PRO A 98 2.55 1.74 0.38
N VAL A 99 2.73 2.13 1.65
CA VAL A 99 1.94 1.72 2.83
C VAL A 99 1.51 2.92 3.67
#